data_AF-A0AAD6K2Z1-F1
#
_entry.id   AF-A0AAD6K2Z1-F1
#
_cell.length_a   1.000
_cell.length_b   1.000
_cell.length_c   1.000
_cell.angle_alpha   90.00
_cell.angle_beta   90.00
_cell.angle_gamma   90.00
#
_symmetry.space_group_name_H-M   'P 1'
#
loop_
_entity.id
_entity.type
_entity.pdbx_description
1 polymer ?
#
loop_
_entity_poly.entity_id
_entity_poly.type
_entity_poly.pdbx_seq_one_letter_code
_entity_poly.pdbx_strand_id
1 'polypeptide(L)'
;MGSENSSKDTKKRAKDLADEIGSWHLDVSIDGVVSALLTLFQTLTGKRPRYKVDGGSNIENLGLQNIQARIRMVLAFMLASLLPWVHNKPGFYLVLGSSNVDEGLRGYLTK
;
A
#
# COMPACT_ATOMS: atom_id res chain seq x y z
N MET A 1 -4.30 5.16 -0.33
CA MET A 1 -2.89 4.77 -0.10
C MET A 1 -2.09 4.81 -1.40
N GLY A 2 -1.78 6.01 -1.88
CA GLY A 2 -1.00 6.20 -3.10
C GLY A 2 0.49 6.00 -2.86
N SER A 3 1.22 5.67 -3.93
CA SER A 3 2.68 5.84 -4.00
C SER A 3 3.06 6.90 -5.03
N GLU A 4 4.34 7.23 -5.18
CA GLU A 4 4.87 8.18 -6.18
C GLU A 4 4.39 7.86 -7.61
N ASN A 5 4.14 6.58 -7.89
CA ASN A 5 3.68 6.10 -9.20
C ASN A 5 2.15 6.13 -9.37
N SER A 6 1.39 6.61 -8.38
CA SER A 6 -0.07 6.66 -8.44
C SER A 6 -0.56 7.91 -9.16
N SER A 7 -1.40 7.73 -10.19
CA SER A 7 -1.93 8.84 -10.99
C SER A 7 -2.90 9.74 -10.21
N LYS A 8 -2.98 11.02 -10.61
CA LYS A 8 -3.98 11.96 -10.07
C LYS A 8 -5.41 11.47 -10.32
N ASP A 9 -5.65 10.84 -11.47
CA ASP A 9 -6.98 10.37 -11.86
C ASP A 9 -7.46 9.22 -10.96
N THR A 10 -6.58 8.28 -10.61
CA THR A 10 -6.92 7.19 -9.68
C THR A 10 -7.26 7.71 -8.28
N LYS A 11 -6.53 8.73 -7.81
CA LYS A 11 -6.81 9.36 -6.51
C LYS A 11 -8.14 10.11 -6.53
N LYS A 12 -8.39 10.88 -7.60
CA LYS A 12 -9.64 11.62 -7.78
C LYS A 12 -10.84 10.67 -7.81
N ARG A 13 -10.81 9.62 -8.64
CA ARG A 13 -11.92 8.64 -8.72
C ARG A 13 -12.21 7.97 -7.37
N ALA A 14 -11.17 7.64 -6.60
CA ALA A 14 -11.36 7.03 -5.28
C ALA A 14 -12.01 7.99 -4.27
N LYS A 15 -11.70 9.29 -4.36
CA LYS A 15 -12.33 10.33 -3.55
C LYS A 15 -13.79 10.55 -3.98
N ASP A 16 -14.02 10.77 -5.28
CA ASP A 16 -15.36 11.04 -5.82
C ASP A 16 -16.33 9.90 -5.44
N LEU A 17 -15.91 8.64 -5.59
CA LEU A 17 -16.72 7.48 -5.17
C LEU A 17 -16.97 7.45 -3.65
N ALA A 18 -15.98 7.80 -2.84
CA ALA A 18 -16.12 7.82 -1.39
C ALA A 18 -17.11 8.89 -0.92
N ASP A 19 -17.12 10.05 -1.58
CA ASP A 19 -18.06 11.15 -1.37
C ASP A 19 -19.48 10.74 -1.78
N GLU A 20 -19.65 10.03 -2.91
CA GLU A 20 -20.94 9.52 -3.38
C GLU A 20 -21.59 8.51 -2.41
N ILE A 21 -20.79 7.64 -1.77
CA ILE A 21 -21.29 6.63 -0.83
C ILE A 21 -21.30 7.10 0.64
N GLY A 22 -20.84 8.32 0.92
CA GLY A 22 -20.77 8.88 2.28
C GLY A 22 -19.75 8.20 3.21
N SER A 23 -18.71 7.58 2.65
CA SER A 23 -17.65 6.94 3.43
C SER A 23 -16.58 7.94 3.88
N TRP A 24 -15.91 7.65 5.01
CA TRP A 24 -14.78 8.47 5.45
C TRP A 24 -13.50 8.10 4.67
N HIS A 25 -13.02 9.04 3.85
CA HIS A 25 -11.89 8.83 2.94
C HIS A 25 -10.56 9.38 3.49
N LEU A 26 -9.50 8.57 3.42
CA LEU A 26 -8.13 8.99 3.71
C LEU A 26 -7.24 8.85 2.47
N ASP A 27 -6.65 9.97 2.05
CA ASP A 27 -5.49 9.93 1.14
C ASP A 27 -4.20 9.90 1.96
N VAL A 28 -3.46 8.81 1.83
CA VAL A 28 -2.21 8.56 2.56
C VAL A 28 -1.15 8.20 1.52
N SER A 29 -0.03 8.92 1.51
CA SER A 29 1.16 8.52 0.76
C SER A 29 1.93 7.47 1.57
N ILE A 30 2.36 6.39 0.92
CA ILE A 30 3.20 5.35 1.53
C ILE A 30 4.69 5.60 1.33
N ASP A 31 5.06 6.64 0.60
CA ASP A 31 6.42 6.82 0.05
C ASP A 31 7.46 7.04 1.14
N GLY A 32 7.09 7.74 2.22
CA GLY A 32 7.95 7.92 3.39
C GLY A 32 8.28 6.59 4.08
N VAL A 33 7.28 5.71 4.25
CA VAL A 33 7.46 4.40 4.90
C VAL A 33 8.27 3.45 4.01
N VAL A 34 7.99 3.44 2.69
CA VAL A 34 8.75 2.68 1.72
C VAL A 34 10.21 3.13 1.71
N SER A 35 10.45 4.45 1.66
CA SER A 35 11.80 5.02 1.65
C SER A 35 12.59 4.68 2.91
N ALA A 36 11.95 4.69 4.08
CA ALA A 36 12.57 4.28 5.33
C ALA A 36 13.02 2.80 5.29
N LEU A 37 12.17 1.91 4.79
CA LEU A 37 12.50 0.49 4.63
C LEU A 37 13.65 0.26 3.65
N LEU A 38 13.66 0.97 2.52
CA LEU A 38 14.74 0.88 1.53
C LEU A 38 16.05 1.44 2.05
N THR A 39 15.99 2.52 2.83
CA THR A 39 17.17 3.09 3.49
C THR A 39 17.77 2.09 4.48
N LEU A 40 16.92 1.44 5.29
CA LEU A 40 17.37 0.37 6.19
C LEU A 40 18.04 -0.78 5.42
N PHE A 41 17.43 -1.25 4.33
CA PHE A 41 18.02 -2.30 3.49
C PHE A 41 19.38 -1.90 2.92
N GLN A 42 19.52 -0.66 2.47
CA GLN A 42 20.78 -0.13 1.97
C GLN A 42 21.84 -0.06 3.07
N THR A 43 21.49 0.40 4.28
CA THR A 43 22.41 0.44 5.42
C THR A 43 22.90 -0.96 5.82
N LEU A 44 22.03 -1.97 5.74
CA LEU A 44 22.38 -3.35 6.12
C LEU A 44 23.19 -4.10 5.06
N THR A 45 22.95 -3.83 3.78
CA THR A 45 23.50 -4.65 2.68
C THR A 45 24.47 -3.92 1.77
N GLY A 46 24.56 -2.60 1.88
CA GLY A 46 25.28 -1.74 0.94
C GLY A 46 24.64 -1.63 -0.45
N LYS A 47 23.49 -2.29 -0.70
CA LYS A 47 22.80 -2.30 -1.99
C LYS A 47 21.45 -1.62 -1.90
N ARG A 48 21.10 -0.87 -2.95
CA ARG A 48 19.77 -0.25 -3.10
C ARG A 48 19.08 -0.82 -4.34
N PRO A 49 17.93 -1.51 -4.18
CA PRO A 49 17.19 -2.05 -5.32
C PRO A 49 16.65 -0.91 -6.20
N ARG A 50 16.64 -1.14 -7.52
CA ARG A 50 16.11 -0.19 -8.51
C ARG A 50 14.93 -0.77 -9.29
N TYR A 51 14.04 0.08 -9.77
CA TYR A 51 12.99 -0.37 -10.69
C TYR A 51 13.60 -0.78 -12.03
N LYS A 52 12.88 -1.62 -12.78
CA LYS A 52 13.33 -2.07 -14.10
C LYS A 52 13.55 -0.91 -15.07
N VAL A 53 12.71 0.13 -14.99
CA VAL A 53 12.83 1.36 -15.78
C VAL A 53 14.10 2.16 -15.45
N ASP A 54 14.63 2.01 -14.24
CA ASP A 54 15.85 2.66 -13.75
C ASP A 54 17.09 1.75 -13.86
N GLY A 55 17.01 0.68 -14.67
CA GLY A 55 18.09 -0.28 -14.90
C GLY A 55 18.25 -1.34 -13.80
N GLY A 56 17.23 -1.57 -12.98
CA GLY A 56 17.18 -2.69 -12.02
C GLY A 56 16.83 -4.02 -12.68
N SER A 57 17.21 -5.12 -12.03
CA SER A 57 16.83 -6.48 -12.44
C SER A 57 15.33 -6.76 -12.21
N ASN A 58 14.81 -7.83 -12.82
CA ASN A 58 13.44 -8.30 -12.57
C ASN A 58 13.20 -8.61 -11.08
N ILE A 59 14.23 -9.10 -10.38
CA ILE A 59 14.17 -9.43 -8.95
C ILE A 59 14.03 -8.17 -8.09
N GLU A 60 14.85 -7.14 -8.37
CA GLU A 60 14.76 -5.86 -7.66
C GLU A 60 13.39 -5.21 -7.87
N ASN A 61 12.91 -5.20 -9.12
CA ASN A 61 11.63 -4.63 -9.47
C ASN A 61 10.46 -5.32 -8.77
N LEU A 62 10.44 -6.66 -8.76
CA LEU A 62 9.43 -7.44 -8.05
C LEU A 62 9.52 -7.24 -6.53
N GLY A 63 10.75 -7.16 -5.99
CA GLY A 63 10.99 -6.85 -4.58
C GLY A 63 10.40 -5.51 -4.16
N LEU A 64 10.63 -4.45 -4.95
CA LEU A 64 10.08 -3.12 -4.71
C LEU A 64 8.55 -3.11 -4.73
N GLN A 65 7.92 -3.83 -5.66
CA GLN A 65 6.47 -3.95 -5.72
C GLN A 65 5.90 -4.69 -4.51
N ASN A 66 6.53 -5.80 -4.10
CA ASN A 66 6.12 -6.56 -2.92
C ASN A 66 6.24 -5.75 -1.63
N ILE A 67 7.29 -4.94 -1.49
CA ILE A 67 7.45 -4.04 -0.33
C ILE A 67 6.29 -3.04 -0.27
N GLN A 68 5.97 -2.38 -1.38
CA GLN A 68 4.83 -1.47 -1.43
C GLN A 68 3.50 -2.15 -1.10
N ALA A 69 3.26 -3.35 -1.65
CA ALA A 69 2.03 -4.12 -1.38
C ALA A 69 1.90 -4.47 0.10
N ARG A 70 2.98 -4.96 0.73
CA ARG A 70 2.98 -5.32 2.16
C ARG A 70 2.85 -4.12 3.08
N ILE A 71 3.45 -2.98 2.75
CA ILE A 71 3.29 -1.74 3.53
C ILE A 71 1.82 -1.29 3.53
N ARG A 72 1.12 -1.38 2.39
CA ARG A 72 -0.32 -1.07 2.34
C ARG A 72 -1.13 -1.97 3.27
N MET A 73 -0.81 -3.27 3.33
CA MET A 73 -1.45 -4.20 4.26
C MET A 73 -1.21 -3.78 5.71
N VAL A 74 0.04 -3.53 6.10
CA VAL A 74 0.37 -3.09 7.48
C VAL A 74 -0.39 -1.81 7.85
N LEU A 75 -0.41 -0.81 6.96
CA LEU A 75 -1.15 0.43 7.19
C LEU A 75 -2.65 0.21 7.30
N ALA A 76 -3.23 -0.68 6.49
CA ALA A 76 -4.66 -0.98 6.55
C ALA A 76 -5.06 -1.59 7.89
N PHE A 77 -4.30 -2.57 8.39
CA PHE A 77 -4.55 -3.17 9.70
C PHE A 77 -4.29 -2.20 10.86
N MET A 78 -3.25 -1.36 10.76
CA MET A 78 -2.99 -0.31 11.74
C MET A 78 -4.18 0.67 11.85
N LEU A 79 -4.65 1.17 10.71
CA LEU A 79 -5.80 2.08 10.66
C LEU A 79 -7.08 1.39 11.16
N ALA A 80 -7.32 0.15 10.75
CA ALA A 80 -8.48 -0.60 11.21
C ALA A 80 -8.50 -0.79 12.74
N SER A 81 -7.32 -0.96 13.33
CA SER A 81 -7.16 -1.14 14.79
C SER A 81 -7.25 0.17 15.56
N LEU A 82 -6.81 1.29 14.99
CA LEU A 82 -6.64 2.56 15.70
C LEU A 82 -7.66 3.65 15.35
N LEU A 83 -8.29 3.60 14.17
CA LEU A 83 -9.28 4.62 13.79
C LEU A 83 -10.53 4.64 14.69
N PRO A 84 -11.06 3.50 15.18
CA PRO A 84 -12.13 3.54 16.17
C PRO A 84 -11.71 4.32 17.42
N TRP A 85 -10.48 4.09 17.90
CA TRP A 85 -9.91 4.85 19.02
C TRP A 85 -9.81 6.35 18.71
N VAL A 86 -9.33 6.74 17.52
CA VAL A 86 -9.32 8.15 17.06
C VAL A 86 -10.74 8.74 17.04
N HIS A 87 -11.74 7.93 16.72
CA HIS A 87 -13.15 8.34 16.70
C HIS A 87 -13.86 8.20 18.05
N ASN A 88 -13.14 7.97 19.16
CA ASN A 88 -13.71 7.70 20.48
C ASN A 88 -14.75 6.56 20.49
N LYS A 89 -14.56 5.54 19.65
CA LYS A 89 -15.39 4.35 19.55
C LYS A 89 -14.61 3.13 20.07
N PRO A 90 -15.26 2.23 20.83
CA PRO A 90 -14.65 0.96 21.20
C PRO A 90 -14.55 0.03 19.98
N GLY A 91 -13.60 -0.91 20.02
CA GLY A 91 -13.47 -1.99 19.04
C GLY A 91 -12.46 -1.72 17.91
N PHE A 92 -12.60 -2.48 16.82
CA PHE A 92 -11.73 -2.43 15.63
C PHE A 92 -12.60 -2.49 14.36
N TYR A 93 -12.09 -1.98 13.24
CA TYR A 93 -12.73 -2.16 11.94
C TYR A 93 -12.30 -3.49 11.30
N LEU A 94 -13.21 -4.11 10.54
CA LEU A 94 -12.88 -5.27 9.71
C LEU A 94 -12.20 -4.79 8.41
N VAL A 95 -11.01 -5.30 8.12
CA VAL A 95 -10.32 -5.03 6.85
C VAL A 95 -10.94 -5.89 5.74
N LEU A 96 -11.43 -5.24 4.69
CA LEU A 96 -12.01 -5.92 3.52
C LEU A 96 -10.95 -6.08 2.42
N GLY A 97 -10.78 -7.31 1.91
CA GLY A 97 -9.98 -7.61 0.73
C GLY A 97 -10.78 -7.44 -0.56
N SER A 98 -10.10 -7.14 -1.66
CA SER A 98 -10.72 -6.93 -2.98
C SER A 98 -10.19 -7.87 -4.07
N SER A 99 -9.44 -8.91 -3.70
CA SER A 99 -8.95 -9.92 -4.65
C SER A 99 -10.14 -10.66 -5.28
N ASN A 100 -10.08 -10.91 -6.57
CA ASN A 100 -11.09 -11.71 -7.26
C ASN A 100 -10.69 -13.20 -7.35
N VAL A 101 -11.63 -14.05 -7.78
CA VAL A 101 -11.44 -15.50 -7.91
C VAL A 101 -10.34 -15.84 -8.90
N ASP A 102 -10.27 -15.16 -10.05
CA ASP A 102 -9.30 -15.45 -11.09
C ASP A 102 -7.86 -15.17 -10.65
N GLU A 103 -7.65 -14.06 -9.91
CA GLU A 103 -6.39 -13.73 -9.26
C GLU A 103 -6.01 -14.77 -8.20
N GLY A 104 -6.97 -15.16 -7.36
CA GLY A 104 -6.78 -16.15 -6.31
C GLY A 104 -6.38 -17.53 -6.87
N LEU A 105 -7.06 -17.98 -7.92
CA LEU A 105 -6.78 -19.25 -8.60
C LEU A 105 -5.37 -19.30 -9.21
N ARG A 106 -4.88 -18.16 -9.71
CA ARG A 106 -3.52 -18.07 -10.28
C ARG A 106 -2.44 -17.78 -9.24
N GLY A 107 -2.81 -17.52 -7.99
CA GLY A 107 -1.89 -17.00 -6.98
C GLY A 107 -1.27 -15.65 -7.38
N TYR A 108 -1.99 -14.85 -8.19
CA TYR A 108 -1.52 -13.56 -8.68
C TYR A 108 -1.77 -12.47 -7.63
N LEU A 109 -1.07 -12.61 -6.50
CA LEU A 109 -1.17 -11.72 -5.36
C LEU A 109 0.14 -11.68 -4.58
N THR A 110 0.40 -10.59 -3.88
CA THR A 110 1.47 -10.54 -2.90
C THR A 110 1.01 -11.22 -1.61
N LYS A 111 1.71 -12.28 -1.22
CA LYS A 111 1.50 -12.99 0.05
C LYS A 111 1.95 -12.16 1.24
#